data_AF-A0A819LCV6-F1
#
_entry.id   AF-A0A819LCV6-F1
#
_cell.length_a   1.000
_cell.length_b   1.000
_cell.length_c   1.000
_cell.angle_alpha   90.00
_cell.angle_beta   90.00
_cell.angle_gamma   90.00
#
_symmetry.space_group_name_H-M   'P 1'
#
loop_
_entity.id
_entity.type
_entity.pdbx_description
1 polymer ?
#
loop_
_entity_poly.entity_id
_entity_poly.type
_entity_poly.pdbx_seq_one_letter_code
_entity_poly.pdbx_strand_id
1 'polypeptide(L)'
;MELQRAEEECRKAINESIKNYNDALVISRNSRTSYIKKRQEEYDNFAEMANMITSDLLTENPDQAISQFGPHRVVPDRWKGMNEDQLRRIREEQQHQIEEKKRCNEEEQQREDEWNRRRITEAKAGMIVEKNLECERRTFEHNLYNDNQRLANEQRNLKAYLDRVVYTNQPTAAYFMQFNTSSR
;
A
#
# COMPACT_ATOMS: atom_id res chain seq x y z
N MET A 1 -61.75 77.96 72.77
CA MET A 1 -60.49 78.23 72.04
C MET A 1 -59.41 77.17 72.31
N GLU A 2 -59.29 76.63 73.54
CA GLU A 2 -58.28 75.59 73.84
C GLU A 2 -58.62 74.20 73.28
N LEU A 3 -59.88 73.79 73.34
CA LEU A 3 -60.32 72.47 72.85
C LEU A 3 -60.04 72.27 71.35
N GLN A 4 -60.23 73.32 70.54
CA GLN A 4 -59.99 73.28 69.10
C GLN A 4 -58.50 73.20 68.75
N ARG A 5 -57.63 73.87 69.52
CA ARG A 5 -56.17 73.77 69.36
C ARG A 5 -55.66 72.37 69.72
N ALA A 6 -56.17 71.79 70.80
CA ALA A 6 -55.86 70.42 71.19
C ALA A 6 -56.31 69.40 70.12
N GLU A 7 -57.47 69.60 69.50
CA GLU A 7 -57.94 68.74 68.40
C GLU A 7 -57.06 68.86 67.15
N GLU A 8 -56.64 70.08 66.79
CA GLU A 8 -55.71 70.31 65.67
C GLU A 8 -54.33 69.69 65.90
N GLU A 9 -53.82 69.77 67.14
CA GLU A 9 -52.57 69.12 67.54
C GLU A 9 -52.67 67.59 67.49
N CYS A 10 -53.78 67.01 67.97
CA CYS A 10 -54.04 65.58 67.83
C CYS A 10 -54.09 65.14 66.37
N ARG A 11 -54.77 65.90 65.48
CA ARG A 11 -54.82 65.60 64.05
C ARG A 11 -53.45 65.69 63.39
N LYS A 12 -52.63 66.69 63.75
CA LYS A 12 -51.25 66.81 63.27
C LYS A 12 -50.39 65.63 63.72
N ALA A 13 -50.48 65.24 64.99
CA ALA A 13 -49.76 64.09 65.53
C ALA A 13 -50.17 62.76 64.87
N ILE A 14 -51.48 62.57 64.61
CA ILE A 14 -51.99 61.41 63.86
C ILE A 14 -51.44 61.41 62.43
N ASN A 15 -51.49 62.54 61.73
CA ASN A 15 -50.98 62.65 60.36
C ASN A 15 -49.47 62.44 60.28
N GLU A 16 -48.71 62.95 61.25
CA GLU A 16 -47.27 62.72 61.36
C GLU A 16 -46.94 61.25 61.63
N SER A 17 -47.70 60.60 62.52
CA SER A 17 -47.59 59.16 62.78
C SER A 17 -47.88 58.32 61.52
N ILE A 18 -48.94 58.65 60.77
CA ILE A 18 -49.29 57.99 59.51
C ILE A 18 -48.20 58.20 58.46
N LYS A 19 -47.67 59.43 58.34
CA LYS A 19 -46.55 59.73 57.42
C LYS A 19 -45.33 58.89 57.77
N ASN A 20 -44.92 58.86 59.04
CA ASN A 20 -43.76 58.08 59.49
C ASN A 20 -43.96 56.58 59.24
N TYR A 21 -45.19 56.07 59.46
CA TYR A 21 -45.54 54.68 59.14
C TYR A 21 -45.45 54.38 57.64
N ASN A 22 -45.99 55.25 56.78
CA ASN A 22 -45.92 55.10 55.34
C ASN A 22 -44.47 55.18 54.82
N ASP A 23 -43.67 56.10 55.35
CA ASP A 23 -42.25 56.24 55.01
C ASP A 23 -41.49 54.96 55.40
N ALA A 24 -41.72 54.43 56.61
CA ALA A 24 -41.15 53.15 57.05
C ALA A 24 -41.60 51.96 56.18
N LEU A 25 -42.87 51.91 55.77
CA LEU A 25 -43.39 50.90 54.85
C LEU A 25 -42.71 50.96 53.47
N VAL A 26 -42.52 52.16 52.91
CA VAL A 26 -41.85 52.35 51.63
C VAL A 26 -40.39 51.91 51.73
N ILE A 27 -39.67 52.29 52.78
CA ILE A 27 -38.27 51.88 53.01
C ILE A 27 -38.16 50.36 53.14
N SER A 28 -39.04 49.73 53.93
CA SER A 28 -39.05 48.26 54.11
C SER A 28 -39.37 47.54 52.81
N ARG A 29 -40.39 47.99 52.07
CA ARG A 29 -40.77 47.44 50.77
C ARG A 29 -39.65 47.57 49.75
N ASN A 30 -39.02 48.75 49.65
CA ASN A 30 -37.91 48.98 48.73
C ASN A 30 -36.70 48.14 49.09
N SER A 31 -36.32 48.07 50.37
CA SER A 31 -35.22 47.24 50.84
C SER A 31 -35.46 45.77 50.55
N ARG A 32 -36.66 45.26 50.85
CA ARG A 32 -37.05 43.87 50.58
C ARG A 32 -37.04 43.57 49.07
N THR A 33 -37.62 44.45 48.27
CA THR A 33 -37.69 44.27 46.81
C THR A 33 -36.30 44.29 46.20
N SER A 34 -35.45 45.24 46.58
CA SER A 34 -34.07 45.33 46.11
C SER A 34 -33.22 44.13 46.52
N TYR A 35 -33.38 43.63 47.75
CA TYR A 35 -32.70 42.41 48.20
C TYR A 35 -33.12 41.18 47.39
N ILE A 36 -34.43 41.00 47.16
CA ILE A 36 -34.96 39.88 46.36
C ILE A 36 -34.45 39.98 44.92
N LYS A 37 -34.51 41.17 44.31
CA LYS A 37 -34.02 41.38 42.93
C LYS A 37 -32.53 41.07 42.79
N LYS A 38 -31.69 41.57 43.71
CA LYS A 38 -30.25 41.27 43.69
C LYS A 38 -29.98 39.77 43.79
N ARG A 39 -30.69 39.06 44.69
CA ARG A 39 -30.56 37.60 44.77
C ARG A 39 -31.01 36.91 43.49
N GLN A 40 -32.10 37.35 42.88
CA GLN A 40 -32.57 36.80 41.60
C GLN A 40 -31.52 37.02 40.50
N GLU A 41 -31.00 38.24 40.35
CA GLU A 41 -29.93 38.56 39.41
C GLU A 41 -28.69 37.69 39.64
N GLU A 42 -28.27 37.48 40.90
CA GLU A 42 -27.15 36.60 41.24
C GLU A 42 -27.42 35.14 40.82
N TYR A 43 -28.63 34.62 41.06
CA TYR A 43 -29.01 33.28 40.64
C TYR A 43 -29.08 33.14 39.12
N ASP A 44 -29.64 34.13 38.43
CA ASP A 44 -29.77 34.13 36.98
C ASP A 44 -28.39 34.20 36.32
N ASN A 45 -27.50 35.07 36.83
CA ASN A 45 -26.11 35.14 36.39
C ASN A 45 -25.37 33.83 36.60
N PHE A 46 -25.56 33.18 37.75
CA PHE A 46 -24.94 31.88 38.02
C PHE A 46 -25.47 30.79 37.09
N ALA A 47 -26.78 30.76 36.84
CA ALA A 47 -27.39 29.82 35.92
C ALA A 47 -26.90 30.03 34.48
N GLU A 48 -26.78 31.28 34.03
CA GLU A 48 -26.22 31.61 32.71
C GLU A 48 -24.78 31.12 32.58
N MET A 49 -23.92 31.42 33.56
CA MET A 49 -22.53 30.94 33.57
C MET A 49 -22.46 29.41 33.53
N ALA A 50 -23.27 28.73 34.34
CA ALA A 50 -23.30 27.26 34.37
C ALA A 50 -23.75 26.69 33.01
N ASN A 51 -24.78 27.27 32.40
CA ASN A 51 -25.28 26.86 31.09
C ASN A 51 -24.25 27.11 29.99
N MET A 52 -23.53 28.23 30.02
CA MET A 52 -22.46 28.51 29.07
C MET A 52 -21.32 27.50 29.18
N ILE A 53 -20.84 27.25 30.40
CA ILE A 53 -19.72 26.34 30.66
C ILE A 53 -20.07 24.91 30.23
N THR A 54 -21.33 24.49 30.43
CA THR A 54 -21.81 23.16 30.05
C THR A 54 -22.32 23.07 28.62
N SER A 55 -22.39 24.20 27.91
CA SER A 55 -22.80 24.24 26.50
C SER A 55 -21.83 23.45 25.63
N ASP A 56 -22.37 22.76 24.64
CA ASP A 56 -21.61 22.02 23.63
C ASP A 56 -20.58 22.89 22.88
N LEU A 57 -20.81 24.21 22.82
CA LEU A 57 -19.91 25.15 22.17
C LEU A 57 -18.59 25.25 22.94
N LEU A 58 -18.64 25.38 24.28
CA LEU A 58 -17.44 25.55 25.10
C LEU A 58 -16.82 24.22 25.53
N THR A 59 -17.61 23.15 25.61
CA THR A 59 -17.11 21.79 25.88
C THR A 59 -16.57 21.10 24.64
N GLU A 60 -16.72 21.74 23.48
CA GLU A 60 -16.34 21.21 22.17
C GLU A 60 -16.88 19.79 21.90
N ASN A 61 -18.10 19.50 22.34
CA ASN A 61 -18.72 18.18 22.20
C ASN A 61 -18.66 17.65 20.74
N PRO A 62 -18.04 16.48 20.47
CA PRO A 62 -17.95 15.89 19.12
C PRO A 62 -19.27 15.32 18.62
N ASP A 63 -20.21 15.00 19.52
CA ASP A 63 -21.52 14.41 19.16
C ASP A 63 -22.39 15.37 18.35
N GLN A 64 -22.08 16.67 18.37
CA GLN A 64 -22.73 17.66 17.50
C GLN A 64 -22.55 17.38 16.01
N ALA A 65 -21.53 16.61 15.64
CA ALA A 65 -21.27 16.20 14.27
C ALA A 65 -22.14 15.01 13.81
N ILE A 66 -22.87 14.35 14.72
CA ILE A 66 -23.69 13.18 14.38
C ILE A 66 -24.87 13.62 13.50
N SER A 67 -24.96 13.04 12.31
CA SER A 67 -26.06 13.34 11.39
C SER A 67 -27.34 12.62 11.79
N GLN A 68 -28.46 13.33 11.77
CA GLN A 68 -29.79 12.74 11.91
C GLN A 68 -30.14 11.79 10.75
N PHE A 69 -29.49 11.94 9.59
CA PHE A 69 -29.69 11.10 8.41
C PHE A 69 -28.95 9.75 8.47
N GLY A 70 -28.20 9.49 9.54
CA GLY A 70 -27.67 8.17 9.87
C GLY A 70 -26.23 8.17 10.38
N PRO A 71 -25.77 7.05 10.99
CA PRO A 71 -24.47 6.98 11.69
C PRO A 71 -23.24 7.11 10.80
N HIS A 72 -23.37 6.82 9.51
CA HIS A 72 -22.28 6.90 8.52
C HIS A 72 -22.09 8.33 7.98
N ARG A 73 -23.00 9.25 8.34
CA ARG A 73 -22.96 10.64 7.90
C ARG A 73 -22.61 11.54 9.06
N VAL A 74 -21.97 12.63 8.69
CA VAL A 74 -21.54 13.67 9.61
C VAL A 74 -22.03 15.02 9.12
N VAL A 75 -22.24 15.93 10.05
CA VAL A 75 -22.49 17.34 9.76
C VAL A 75 -21.13 18.01 9.53
N PRO A 76 -20.76 18.37 8.29
CA PRO A 76 -19.41 18.84 7.98
C PRO A 76 -19.01 20.08 8.78
N ASP A 77 -19.94 21.03 8.94
CA ASP A 77 -19.72 22.29 9.64
C ASP A 77 -19.40 22.13 11.13
N ARG A 78 -19.73 20.96 11.72
CA ARG A 78 -19.56 20.65 13.15
C ARG A 78 -18.51 19.58 13.39
N TRP A 79 -17.83 19.12 12.34
CA TRP A 79 -16.83 18.07 12.44
C TRP A 79 -15.56 18.59 13.13
N LYS A 80 -15.12 17.89 14.18
CA LYS A 80 -13.94 18.26 14.99
C LYS A 80 -12.77 17.28 14.90
N GLY A 81 -12.88 16.25 14.07
CA GLY A 81 -11.86 15.22 13.92
C GLY A 81 -12.43 13.81 14.04
N MET A 82 -11.55 12.82 13.88
CA MET A 82 -11.86 11.42 14.14
C MET A 82 -11.70 11.10 15.63
N ASN A 83 -12.49 10.16 16.13
CA ASN A 83 -12.34 9.64 17.48
C ASN A 83 -11.00 8.90 17.65
N GLU A 84 -10.45 8.87 18.86
CA GLU A 84 -9.23 8.14 19.20
C GLU A 84 -9.32 6.66 18.84
N ASP A 85 -10.50 6.04 19.00
CA ASP A 85 -10.76 4.67 18.58
C ASP A 85 -10.59 4.46 17.08
N GLN A 86 -11.07 5.41 16.26
CA GLN A 86 -10.93 5.35 14.81
C GLN A 86 -9.47 5.52 14.41
N LEU A 87 -8.77 6.48 15.02
CA LEU A 87 -7.34 6.70 14.79
C LEU A 87 -6.50 5.48 15.21
N ARG A 88 -6.86 4.82 16.32
CA ARG A 88 -6.22 3.57 16.75
C ARG A 88 -6.40 2.47 15.71
N ARG A 89 -7.62 2.23 15.22
CA ARG A 89 -7.87 1.24 14.16
C ARG A 89 -7.06 1.53 12.90
N ILE A 90 -6.95 2.80 12.50
CA ILE A 90 -6.11 3.19 11.35
C ILE A 90 -4.65 2.83 11.60
N ARG A 91 -4.12 3.07 12.80
CA ARG A 91 -2.73 2.72 13.15
C ARG A 91 -2.50 1.21 13.17
N GLU A 92 -3.46 0.44 13.70
CA GLU A 92 -3.42 -1.03 13.69
C GLU A 92 -3.40 -1.57 12.25
N GLU A 93 -4.25 -1.03 11.37
CA GLU A 93 -4.28 -1.40 9.96
C GLU A 93 -2.98 -1.03 9.24
N GLN A 94 -2.42 0.15 9.51
CA GLN A 94 -1.12 0.54 8.98
C GLN A 94 0.00 -0.41 9.41
N GLN A 95 -0.02 -0.85 10.67
CA GLN A 95 0.94 -1.82 11.18
C GLN A 95 0.80 -3.17 10.47
N HIS A 96 -0.44 -3.64 10.27
CA HIS A 96 -0.72 -4.85 9.51
C HIS A 96 -0.20 -4.74 8.07
N GLN A 97 -0.46 -3.62 7.39
CA GLN A 97 0.05 -3.37 6.03
C GLN A 97 1.58 -3.40 5.94
N ILE A 98 2.26 -2.86 6.95
CA ILE A 98 3.74 -2.90 7.02
C ILE A 98 4.22 -4.35 7.13
N GLU A 99 3.58 -5.15 7.98
CA GLU A 99 3.93 -6.56 8.17
C GLU A 99 3.65 -7.40 6.92
N GLU A 100 2.51 -7.21 6.27
CA GLU A 100 2.19 -7.88 5.01
C GLU A 100 3.17 -7.51 3.90
N LYS A 101 3.55 -6.23 3.80
CA LYS A 101 4.54 -5.78 2.82
C LYS A 101 5.91 -6.41 3.07
N LYS A 102 6.33 -6.54 4.33
CA LYS A 102 7.57 -7.24 4.68
C LYS A 102 7.52 -8.70 4.24
N ARG A 103 6.42 -9.41 4.57
CA ARG A 103 6.21 -10.81 4.14
C ARG A 103 6.27 -10.95 2.62
N CYS A 104 5.58 -10.07 1.89
CA CYS A 104 5.58 -10.10 0.42
C CYS A 104 6.98 -9.87 -0.16
N ASN A 105 7.76 -8.94 0.39
CA ASN A 105 9.14 -8.69 -0.04
C ASN A 105 10.05 -9.89 0.24
N GLU A 106 9.88 -10.56 1.39
CA GLU A 106 10.63 -11.78 1.72
C GLU A 106 10.30 -12.93 0.74
N GLU A 107 9.03 -13.12 0.41
CA GLU A 107 8.60 -14.10 -0.59
C GLU A 107 9.14 -13.79 -2.00
N GLU A 108 9.17 -12.51 -2.38
CA GLU A 108 9.74 -12.07 -3.66
C GLU A 108 11.24 -12.33 -3.72
N GLN A 109 11.97 -12.02 -2.65
CA GLN A 109 13.41 -12.29 -2.56
C GLN A 109 13.70 -13.79 -2.68
N GLN A 110 12.94 -14.64 -1.98
CA GLN A 110 13.10 -16.09 -2.06
C GLN A 110 12.85 -16.60 -3.50
N ARG A 111 11.81 -16.07 -4.17
CA ARG A 111 11.51 -16.43 -5.56
C ARG A 111 12.63 -16.01 -6.50
N GLU A 112 13.19 -14.82 -6.32
CA GLU A 112 14.31 -14.33 -7.12
C GLU A 112 15.57 -15.19 -6.91
N ASP A 113 15.86 -15.56 -5.67
CA ASP A 113 16.98 -16.44 -5.33
C ASP A 113 16.83 -17.83 -5.96
N GLU A 114 15.62 -18.41 -5.90
CA GLU A 114 15.31 -19.67 -6.57
C GLU A 114 15.45 -19.57 -8.08
N TRP A 115 14.95 -18.49 -8.68
CA TRP A 115 15.07 -18.24 -10.12
C TRP A 115 16.53 -18.12 -10.55
N ASN A 116 17.33 -17.36 -9.80
CA ASN A 116 18.77 -17.21 -10.03
C ASN A 116 19.49 -18.55 -9.91
N ARG A 117 19.15 -19.37 -8.92
CA ARG A 117 19.71 -20.72 -8.76
C ARG A 117 19.37 -21.61 -9.96
N ARG A 118 18.12 -21.61 -10.41
CA ARG A 118 17.69 -22.37 -11.61
C ARG A 118 18.46 -21.94 -12.84
N ARG A 119 18.53 -20.62 -13.10
CA ARG A 119 19.27 -20.04 -14.21
C ARG A 119 20.73 -20.49 -14.24
N ILE A 120 21.41 -20.47 -13.08
CA ILE A 120 22.81 -20.92 -12.97
C ILE A 120 22.92 -22.42 -13.25
N THR A 121 22.03 -23.25 -12.71
CA THR A 121 22.04 -24.70 -12.95
C THR A 121 21.79 -25.02 -14.42
N GLU A 122 20.81 -24.38 -15.05
CA GLU A 122 20.48 -24.55 -16.46
C GLU A 122 21.64 -24.12 -17.36
N ALA A 123 22.26 -22.96 -17.07
CA ALA A 123 23.45 -22.52 -17.81
C ALA A 123 24.59 -23.53 -17.71
N LYS A 124 24.86 -24.07 -16.52
CA LYS A 124 25.88 -25.12 -16.31
C LYS A 124 25.53 -26.39 -17.08
N ALA A 125 24.27 -26.83 -17.07
CA ALA A 125 23.83 -27.99 -17.82
C ALA A 125 24.01 -27.77 -19.34
N GLY A 126 23.64 -26.59 -19.85
CA GLY A 126 23.86 -26.20 -21.24
C GLY A 126 25.34 -26.27 -21.64
N MET A 127 26.24 -25.72 -20.83
CA MET A 127 27.68 -25.78 -21.06
C MET A 127 28.22 -27.21 -21.12
N ILE A 128 27.71 -28.11 -20.27
CA ILE A 128 28.11 -29.53 -20.27
C ILE A 128 27.64 -30.21 -21.56
N VAL A 129 26.40 -29.97 -21.98
CA VAL A 129 25.84 -30.51 -23.23
C VAL A 129 26.64 -30.01 -24.44
N GLU A 130 26.94 -28.72 -24.51
CA GLU A 130 27.74 -28.13 -25.60
C GLU A 130 29.12 -28.76 -25.68
N LYS A 131 29.79 -28.94 -24.53
CA LYS A 131 31.10 -29.59 -24.47
C LYS A 131 31.06 -31.05 -24.92
N ASN A 132 30.03 -31.79 -24.54
CA ASN A 132 29.86 -33.18 -24.98
C ASN A 132 29.65 -33.26 -26.49
N LEU A 133 28.79 -32.39 -27.05
CA LEU A 133 28.57 -32.30 -28.49
C LEU A 133 29.86 -31.94 -29.24
N GLU A 134 30.67 -31.04 -28.69
CA GLU A 134 31.96 -30.68 -29.30
C GLU A 134 32.92 -31.88 -29.31
N CYS A 135 33.00 -32.64 -28.21
CA CYS A 135 33.79 -33.87 -28.14
C CYS A 135 33.31 -34.91 -29.17
N GLU A 136 31.99 -35.14 -29.27
CA GLU A 136 31.41 -36.06 -30.25
C GLU A 136 31.65 -35.60 -31.68
N ARG A 137 31.59 -34.29 -31.94
CA ARG A 137 31.90 -33.74 -33.26
C ARG A 137 33.36 -34.00 -33.63
N ARG A 138 34.28 -33.78 -32.70
CA ARG A 138 35.72 -34.04 -32.92
C ARG A 138 36.01 -35.51 -33.18
N THR A 139 35.37 -36.43 -32.44
CA THR A 139 35.55 -37.87 -32.68
C THR A 139 34.97 -38.29 -34.03
N PHE A 140 33.80 -37.75 -34.40
CA PHE A 140 33.19 -37.98 -35.71
C PHE A 140 34.07 -37.45 -36.85
N GLU A 141 34.56 -36.21 -36.78
CA GLU A 141 35.47 -35.61 -37.75
C GLU A 141 36.75 -36.43 -37.90
N HIS A 142 37.31 -36.93 -36.79
CA HIS A 142 38.50 -37.79 -36.82
C HIS A 142 38.23 -39.13 -37.53
N ASN A 143 37.10 -39.77 -37.25
CA ASN A 143 36.72 -41.01 -37.91
C ASN A 143 36.51 -40.80 -39.42
N LEU A 144 35.79 -39.73 -39.79
CA LEU A 144 35.57 -39.36 -41.18
C LEU A 144 36.89 -39.10 -41.92
N TYR A 145 37.85 -38.44 -41.27
CA TYR A 145 39.18 -38.23 -41.81
C TYR A 145 39.91 -39.56 -42.06
N ASN A 146 39.87 -40.49 -41.11
CA ASN A 146 40.49 -41.81 -41.26
C ASN A 146 39.88 -42.62 -42.41
N ASP A 147 38.55 -42.58 -42.55
CA ASP A 147 37.85 -43.26 -43.63
C ASP A 147 38.17 -42.64 -44.99
N ASN A 148 38.21 -41.31 -45.09
CA ASN A 148 38.64 -40.61 -46.29
C ASN A 148 40.07 -40.98 -46.70
N GLN A 149 40.98 -41.12 -45.74
CA GLN A 149 42.35 -41.56 -46.00
C GLN A 149 42.41 -43.00 -46.51
N ARG A 150 41.62 -43.92 -45.93
CA ARG A 150 41.51 -45.31 -46.40
C ARG A 150 40.99 -45.35 -47.84
N LEU A 151 39.87 -44.68 -48.11
CA LEU A 151 39.26 -44.61 -49.44
C LEU A 151 40.22 -44.01 -50.48
N ALA A 152 40.96 -42.95 -50.13
CA ALA A 152 41.95 -42.35 -51.02
C ALA A 152 43.09 -43.31 -51.37
N ASN A 153 43.56 -44.10 -50.39
CA ASN A 153 44.59 -45.12 -50.61
C ASN A 153 44.06 -46.27 -51.47
N GLU A 154 42.85 -46.76 -51.21
CA GLU A 154 42.19 -47.79 -52.03
C GLU A 154 42.02 -47.34 -53.48
N GLN A 155 41.54 -46.11 -53.70
CA GLN A 155 41.42 -45.53 -55.04
C GLN A 155 42.78 -45.42 -55.74
N ARG A 156 43.83 -44.96 -55.03
CA ARG A 156 45.18 -44.87 -55.57
C ARG A 156 45.71 -46.24 -55.98
N ASN A 157 45.50 -47.26 -55.14
CA ASN A 157 45.92 -48.63 -55.40
C ASN A 157 45.16 -49.24 -56.59
N LEU A 158 43.84 -49.06 -56.64
CA LEU A 158 43.00 -49.51 -57.75
C LEU A 158 43.44 -48.87 -59.06
N LYS A 159 43.67 -47.56 -59.07
CA LYS A 159 44.16 -46.85 -60.25
C LYS A 159 45.51 -47.39 -60.71
N ALA A 160 46.44 -47.60 -59.79
CA ALA A 160 47.74 -48.20 -60.11
C ALA A 160 47.61 -49.63 -60.67
N TYR A 161 46.66 -50.43 -60.18
CA TYR A 161 46.36 -51.76 -60.71
C TYR A 161 45.78 -51.69 -62.13
N LEU A 162 44.79 -50.82 -62.36
CA LEU A 162 44.19 -50.63 -63.68
C LEU A 162 45.26 -50.21 -64.71
N ASP A 163 46.08 -49.21 -64.38
CA ASP A 163 47.12 -48.69 -65.27
C ASP A 163 48.20 -49.75 -65.57
N ARG A 164 48.59 -50.59 -64.60
CA ARG A 164 49.63 -51.61 -64.80
C ARG A 164 49.13 -52.90 -65.43
N VAL A 165 47.97 -53.40 -65.03
CA VAL A 165 47.51 -54.77 -65.36
C VAL A 165 46.43 -54.76 -66.43
N VAL A 166 45.50 -53.81 -66.40
CA VAL A 166 44.33 -53.82 -67.29
C VAL A 166 44.58 -53.00 -68.55
N TYR A 167 45.16 -51.81 -68.41
CA TYR A 167 45.40 -50.89 -69.52
C TYR A 167 46.72 -51.12 -70.26
N THR A 168 47.47 -52.16 -69.91
CA THR A 168 48.63 -52.60 -70.68
C THR A 168 48.19 -53.57 -71.77
N ASN A 169 48.00 -53.05 -72.99
CA ASN A 169 47.59 -53.87 -74.13
C ASN A 169 48.81 -54.63 -74.69
N GLN A 170 49.10 -55.79 -74.09
CA GLN A 170 50.13 -56.70 -74.59
C GLN A 170 49.52 -57.58 -75.69
N PRO A 171 50.04 -57.54 -76.93
CA PRO A 171 49.52 -58.35 -78.02
C PRO A 171 49.64 -59.84 -77.69
N THR A 172 48.52 -60.56 -77.80
CA THR A 172 48.47 -61.99 -77.54
C THR A 172 49.24 -62.77 -78.60
N ALA A 173 49.79 -63.94 -78.28
CA ALA A 173 50.52 -64.77 -79.26
C ALA A 173 49.73 -65.00 -80.57
N ALA A 174 48.40 -65.14 -80.48
CA ALA A 174 47.50 -65.24 -81.62
C ALA A 174 47.57 -64.04 -82.59
N TYR A 175 47.84 -62.83 -82.12
CA TYR A 175 48.01 -61.64 -82.96
C TYR A 175 49.25 -61.75 -83.84
N PHE A 176 50.39 -62.16 -83.28
CA PHE A 176 51.64 -62.33 -84.05
C PHE A 176 51.56 -63.48 -85.06
N MET A 177 50.78 -64.54 -84.75
CA MET A 177 50.54 -65.66 -85.68
C MET A 177 49.72 -65.29 -86.92
N GLN A 178 49.09 -64.11 -86.98
CA GLN A 178 48.34 -63.67 -88.17
C GLN A 178 49.25 -63.24 -89.33
N PHE A 179 50.45 -62.73 -89.02
CA PHE A 179 51.39 -62.24 -90.03
C PHE A 179 52.20 -63.41 -90.65
N ASN A 180 52.58 -63.29 -91.93
CA ASN A 180 53.30 -64.32 -92.71
C ASN A 180 52.53 -65.64 -92.98
N THR A 181 51.19 -65.60 -92.92
CA THR A 181 50.33 -66.78 -93.17
C THR A 181 49.97 -67.00 -94.65
N SER A 182 50.23 -66.05 -95.55
CA SER A 182 50.02 -66.17 -97.00
C SER A 182 51.27 -65.76 -97.79
N SER A 183 51.64 -66.52 -98.81
CA SER A 183 52.90 -66.38 -99.56
C SER A 183 52.85 -65.44 -100.78
N ARG A 184 52.10 -64.33 -100.71
CA ARG A 184 51.93 -63.43 -101.87
C ARG A 184 53.09 -62.43 -102.01
#